data_AF-I0JK55-F1
#
_entry.id   AF-I0JK55-F1
#
_cell.length_a   1.000
_cell.length_b   1.000
_cell.length_c   1.000
_cell.angle_alpha   90.00
_cell.angle_beta   90.00
_cell.angle_gamma   90.00
#
_symmetry.space_group_name_H-M   'P 1'
#
loop_
_entity.id
_entity.type
_entity.pdbx_description
1 polymer ?
#
loop_
_entity_poly.entity_id
_entity_poly.type
_entity_poly.pdbx_seq_one_letter_code
_entity_poly.pdbx_strand_id
1 'polypeptide(L)'
;MDKYGHQDEMDNGWHMDQAVAEQMLPDVAFYRTLIVNVIFIGAEDAREWVLVDCGIGHYAKRIIEAAQKRYGSRPPQAIILTHGHFDHVGSAKKLADHWNVPIYIHPKEMEYVTGKRDYPVGDATVGGGLFSILSPFFPTDPVDLSQYIYPLPEDGSIPFLEGWRTIHTPGHTPGHVALFREEDRTLISGDAFITVKQESSMAVFIQHQHVHGPPAYFTHNWEAAEKSVKKLAALQPRVAITGHGLPMEGELLADQLDHLAENFKELAVPKHKNKLH
;
A
#
# COMPACT_ATOMS: atom_id res chain seq x y z
N MET A 1 -24.16 -47.58 -8.53
CA MET A 1 -23.91 -47.15 -7.15
C MET A 1 -22.41 -46.97 -7.05
N ASP A 2 -21.91 -45.75 -7.22
CA ASP A 2 -20.63 -45.34 -6.65
C ASP A 2 -20.94 -44.01 -5.94
N LYS A 3 -20.74 -44.08 -4.63
CA LYS A 3 -21.03 -43.01 -3.67
C LYS A 3 -19.73 -42.24 -3.43
N TYR A 4 -19.91 -40.98 -3.03
CA TYR A 4 -18.90 -40.06 -2.52
C TYR A 4 -18.19 -39.24 -3.60
N GLY A 5 -19.00 -38.36 -4.20
CA GLY A 5 -18.52 -37.00 -4.43
C GLY A 5 -18.28 -36.30 -3.09
N HIS A 6 -17.18 -35.59 -3.02
CA HIS A 6 -17.03 -34.41 -2.18
C HIS A 6 -16.24 -33.39 -3.00
N GLN A 7 -16.97 -32.47 -3.63
CA GLN A 7 -16.48 -31.13 -3.85
C GLN A 7 -16.31 -30.51 -2.46
N ASP A 8 -15.06 -30.33 -2.04
CA ASP A 8 -14.76 -29.37 -0.98
C ASP A 8 -14.69 -27.98 -1.65
N GLU A 9 -15.87 -27.44 -1.96
CA GLU A 9 -16.04 -25.99 -2.03
C GLU A 9 -15.88 -25.46 -0.60
N MET A 10 -14.63 -25.16 -0.22
CA MET A 10 -14.39 -24.21 0.85
C MET A 10 -14.67 -22.81 0.29
N ASP A 11 -15.95 -22.45 0.32
CA ASP A 11 -16.43 -21.09 0.17
C ASP A 11 -15.84 -20.23 1.31
N ASN A 12 -14.68 -19.65 1.04
CA ASN A 12 -14.05 -18.69 1.93
C ASN A 12 -14.52 -17.26 1.65
N GLY A 13 -15.61 -17.03 0.89
CA GLY A 13 -16.25 -15.71 0.73
C GLY A 13 -15.40 -14.57 0.16
N TRP A 14 -14.11 -14.78 -0.14
CA TRP A 14 -13.16 -13.73 -0.52
C TRP A 14 -12.44 -14.11 -1.82
N HIS A 15 -12.69 -13.34 -2.87
CA HIS A 15 -12.30 -13.60 -4.25
C HIS A 15 -10.80 -13.38 -4.54
N MET A 16 -9.87 -13.92 -3.74
CA MET A 16 -8.42 -13.83 -4.04
C MET A 16 -8.05 -14.53 -5.35
N ASP A 17 -8.89 -15.43 -5.87
CA ASP A 17 -8.70 -16.14 -7.13
C ASP A 17 -9.26 -15.39 -8.34
N GLN A 18 -10.16 -14.41 -8.14
CA GLN A 18 -10.73 -13.63 -9.22
C GLN A 18 -10.10 -12.24 -9.25
N ALA A 19 -9.64 -11.80 -10.43
CA ALA A 19 -9.19 -10.43 -10.63
C ALA A 19 -10.39 -9.47 -10.58
N VAL A 20 -10.92 -9.19 -9.39
CA VAL A 20 -12.08 -8.31 -9.13
C VAL A 20 -11.70 -7.37 -8.01
N ALA A 21 -11.87 -6.06 -8.23
CA ALA A 21 -11.65 -5.07 -7.19
C ALA A 21 -12.83 -5.04 -6.21
N GLU A 22 -12.53 -4.94 -4.92
CA GLU A 22 -13.49 -4.81 -3.83
C GLU A 22 -13.81 -3.32 -3.61
N GLN A 23 -15.09 -2.97 -3.56
CA GLN A 23 -15.54 -1.59 -3.40
C GLN A 23 -15.47 -1.19 -1.91
N MET A 24 -14.79 -0.07 -1.61
CA MET A 24 -14.77 0.53 -0.26
C MET A 24 -15.70 1.75 -0.16
N LEU A 25 -15.59 2.67 -1.11
CA LEU A 25 -16.43 3.87 -1.25
C LEU A 25 -16.96 3.94 -2.68
N PRO A 26 -18.00 4.72 -3.03
CA PRO A 26 -18.55 4.74 -4.39
C PRO A 26 -17.50 4.92 -5.50
N ASP A 27 -16.44 5.66 -5.23
CA ASP A 27 -15.34 5.92 -6.15
C ASP A 27 -13.98 5.37 -5.71
N VAL A 28 -13.90 4.62 -4.60
CA VAL A 28 -12.64 4.01 -4.15
C VAL A 28 -12.82 2.50 -4.03
N ALA A 29 -12.05 1.76 -4.81
CA ALA A 29 -11.98 0.31 -4.76
C ALA A 29 -10.53 -0.14 -4.56
N PHE A 30 -10.32 -1.36 -4.08
CA PHE A 30 -8.98 -1.93 -3.93
C PHE A 30 -8.96 -3.37 -4.45
N TYR A 31 -7.81 -3.80 -4.95
CA TYR A 31 -7.54 -5.17 -5.29
C TYR A 31 -6.35 -5.66 -4.46
N ARG A 32 -6.62 -6.63 -3.59
CA ARG A 32 -5.59 -7.21 -2.73
C ARG A 32 -4.79 -8.24 -3.51
N THR A 33 -3.49 -7.96 -3.65
CA THR A 33 -2.51 -8.96 -4.10
C THR A 33 -2.21 -9.94 -2.98
N LEU A 34 -1.11 -10.71 -3.06
CA LEU A 34 -0.76 -11.63 -1.97
C LEU A 34 -0.52 -10.89 -0.65
N ILE A 35 0.07 -9.70 -0.70
CA ILE A 35 0.48 -8.93 0.48
C ILE A 35 0.11 -7.45 0.41
N VAL A 36 0.02 -6.85 -0.79
CA VAL A 36 -0.22 -5.41 -0.98
C VAL A 36 -1.59 -5.13 -1.58
N ASN A 37 -2.23 -4.05 -1.15
CA ASN A 37 -3.41 -3.48 -1.80
C ASN A 37 -3.00 -2.56 -2.95
N VAL A 38 -3.62 -2.78 -4.11
CA VAL A 38 -3.58 -1.85 -5.25
C VAL A 38 -4.92 -1.13 -5.29
N ILE A 39 -4.93 0.19 -5.42
CA ILE A 39 -6.14 0.99 -5.18
C ILE A 39 -6.56 1.69 -6.48
N PHE A 40 -7.86 1.66 -6.75
CA PHE A 40 -8.49 2.31 -7.89
C PHE A 40 -9.32 3.47 -7.38
N ILE A 41 -9.04 4.68 -7.88
CA ILE A 41 -9.81 5.88 -7.56
C ILE A 41 -10.51 6.36 -8.81
N GLY A 42 -11.85 6.33 -8.77
CA GLY A 42 -12.79 6.55 -9.85
C GLY A 42 -14.01 5.64 -9.64
N ALA A 43 -15.22 6.21 -9.81
CA ALA A 43 -16.47 5.46 -9.76
C ALA A 43 -16.46 4.30 -10.76
N GLU A 44 -17.23 3.24 -10.50
CA GLU A 44 -17.41 2.16 -11.47
C GLU A 44 -17.87 2.74 -12.83
N ASP A 45 -17.33 2.22 -13.92
CA ASP A 45 -17.54 2.75 -15.27
C ASP A 45 -17.15 4.23 -15.48
N ALA A 46 -16.36 4.84 -14.59
CA ALA A 46 -15.82 6.18 -14.82
C ALA A 46 -14.95 6.22 -16.09
N ARG A 47 -14.91 7.39 -16.73
CA ARG A 47 -13.99 7.65 -17.86
C ARG A 47 -12.59 8.01 -17.38
N GLU A 48 -12.51 8.63 -16.22
CA GLU A 48 -11.29 9.11 -15.59
C GLU A 48 -11.13 8.36 -14.28
N TRP A 49 -9.98 7.72 -14.11
CA TRP A 49 -9.62 7.01 -12.90
C TRP A 49 -8.10 6.98 -12.75
N VAL A 50 -7.62 6.76 -11.53
CA VAL A 50 -6.20 6.71 -11.17
C VAL A 50 -5.92 5.42 -10.43
N LEU A 51 -4.76 4.83 -10.69
CA LEU A 51 -4.24 3.69 -9.96
C LEU A 51 -3.27 4.17 -8.87
N VAL A 52 -3.37 3.65 -7.65
CA VAL A 52 -2.38 3.86 -6.59
C VAL A 52 -1.70 2.53 -6.27
N ASP A 53 -0.37 2.55 -6.34
CA ASP A 53 0.52 1.38 -6.25
C ASP A 53 0.24 0.27 -7.29
N CYS A 54 1.18 -0.67 -7.42
CA CYS A 54 1.22 -1.64 -8.52
C CYS A 54 1.44 -3.08 -8.08
N GLY A 55 1.55 -3.36 -6.78
CA GLY A 55 1.77 -4.73 -6.32
C GLY A 55 3.13 -5.31 -6.76
N ILE A 56 3.33 -6.60 -6.46
CA ILE A 56 4.52 -7.37 -6.84
C ILE A 56 4.53 -7.63 -8.37
N GLY A 57 5.72 -7.76 -8.99
CA GLY A 57 5.92 -7.78 -10.45
C GLY A 57 5.26 -8.88 -11.30
N HIS A 58 4.59 -9.85 -10.69
CA HIS A 58 3.78 -10.85 -11.39
C HIS A 58 2.27 -10.52 -11.43
N TYR A 59 1.83 -9.42 -10.79
CA TYR A 59 0.42 -9.06 -10.70
C TYR A 59 -0.12 -8.20 -11.85
N ALA A 60 0.73 -7.67 -12.73
CA ALA A 60 0.33 -6.79 -13.84
C ALA A 60 -0.92 -7.28 -14.59
N LYS A 61 -0.94 -8.55 -15.02
CA LYS A 61 -2.08 -9.13 -15.73
C LYS A 61 -3.38 -9.11 -14.91
N ARG A 62 -3.30 -9.47 -13.62
CA ARG A 62 -4.47 -9.50 -12.73
C ARG A 62 -4.98 -8.09 -12.41
N ILE A 63 -4.08 -7.12 -12.24
CA ILE A 63 -4.45 -5.72 -12.04
C ILE A 63 -5.14 -5.17 -13.30
N ILE A 64 -4.62 -5.48 -14.49
CA ILE A 64 -5.26 -5.11 -15.76
C ILE A 64 -6.66 -5.74 -15.87
N GLU A 65 -6.80 -7.03 -15.56
CA GLU A 65 -8.11 -7.71 -15.58
C GLU A 65 -9.10 -7.10 -14.59
N ALA A 66 -8.65 -6.76 -13.37
CA ALA A 66 -9.49 -6.10 -12.37
C ALA A 66 -9.92 -4.70 -12.83
N ALA A 67 -9.00 -3.92 -13.41
CA ALA A 67 -9.30 -2.63 -14.02
C ALA A 67 -10.30 -2.77 -15.17
N GLN A 68 -10.12 -3.78 -16.04
CA GLN A 68 -10.99 -4.02 -17.18
C GLN A 68 -12.41 -4.36 -16.79
N LYS A 69 -12.61 -5.13 -15.71
CA LYS A 69 -13.95 -5.42 -15.21
C LYS A 69 -14.64 -4.18 -14.64
N ARG A 70 -13.87 -3.25 -14.05
CA ARG A 70 -14.41 -2.05 -13.39
C ARG A 70 -14.61 -0.85 -14.33
N TYR A 71 -13.74 -0.68 -15.33
CA TYR A 71 -13.68 0.51 -16.18
C TYR A 71 -13.75 0.19 -17.68
N GLY A 72 -13.87 -1.08 -18.06
CA GLY A 72 -13.77 -1.53 -19.45
C GLY A 72 -12.35 -1.37 -20.01
N SER A 73 -12.24 -1.07 -21.30
CA SER A 73 -10.94 -0.89 -21.97
C SER A 73 -10.23 0.44 -21.68
N ARG A 74 -10.74 1.24 -20.73
CA ARG A 74 -10.26 2.61 -20.48
C ARG A 74 -9.02 2.56 -19.56
N PRO A 75 -7.87 3.09 -19.99
CA PRO A 75 -6.69 3.17 -19.13
C PRO A 75 -6.91 4.18 -17.99
N PRO A 76 -6.14 4.08 -16.90
CA PRO A 76 -6.08 5.15 -15.92
C PRO A 76 -5.49 6.41 -16.55
N GLN A 77 -5.73 7.58 -15.94
CA GLN A 77 -5.05 8.81 -16.33
C GLN A 77 -3.58 8.82 -15.89
N ALA A 78 -3.30 8.21 -14.74
CA ALA A 78 -1.96 8.09 -14.17
C ALA A 78 -1.87 6.94 -13.16
N ILE A 79 -0.64 6.57 -12.83
CA ILE A 79 -0.30 5.74 -11.68
C ILE A 79 0.36 6.63 -10.63
N ILE A 80 -0.07 6.54 -9.37
CA ILE A 80 0.56 7.22 -8.24
C ILE A 80 1.23 6.16 -7.37
N LEU A 81 2.50 6.33 -7.05
CA LEU A 81 3.24 5.42 -6.16
C LEU A 81 3.40 6.07 -4.79
N THR A 82 3.06 5.34 -3.73
CA THR A 82 3.25 5.78 -2.35
C THR A 82 4.74 5.81 -1.99
N HIS A 83 5.49 4.81 -2.46
CA HIS A 83 6.94 4.69 -2.29
C HIS A 83 7.52 3.63 -3.25
N GLY A 84 8.84 3.43 -3.21
CA GLY A 84 9.57 2.63 -4.19
C GLY A 84 9.80 1.13 -3.85
N HIS A 85 9.26 0.58 -2.75
CA HIS A 85 9.51 -0.83 -2.43
C HIS A 85 8.91 -1.79 -3.48
N PHE A 86 9.53 -2.95 -3.63
CA PHE A 86 9.29 -3.90 -4.73
C PHE A 86 7.84 -4.39 -4.83
N ASP A 87 7.14 -4.46 -3.71
CA ASP A 87 5.77 -4.90 -3.59
C ASP A 87 4.76 -3.79 -3.86
N HIS A 88 5.21 -2.54 -3.97
CA HIS A 88 4.41 -1.39 -4.44
C HIS A 88 4.71 -1.03 -5.88
N VAL A 89 5.95 -1.19 -6.35
CA VAL A 89 6.36 -0.79 -7.71
C VAL A 89 6.53 -1.95 -8.68
N GLY A 90 6.47 -3.20 -8.21
CA GLY A 90 6.92 -4.36 -8.96
C GLY A 90 6.27 -4.53 -10.34
N SER A 91 4.98 -4.22 -10.47
CA SER A 91 4.30 -4.25 -11.79
C SER A 91 4.25 -2.90 -12.52
N ALA A 92 4.77 -1.83 -11.94
CA ALA A 92 4.58 -0.46 -12.42
C ALA A 92 5.04 -0.27 -13.87
N LYS A 93 6.23 -0.78 -14.23
CA LYS A 93 6.73 -0.68 -15.61
C LYS A 93 5.78 -1.37 -16.60
N LYS A 94 5.36 -2.60 -16.32
CA LYS A 94 4.49 -3.37 -17.23
C LYS A 94 3.12 -2.72 -17.38
N LEU A 95 2.58 -2.15 -16.30
CA LEU A 95 1.30 -1.43 -16.32
C LEU A 95 1.41 -0.13 -17.11
N ALA A 96 2.48 0.64 -16.92
CA ALA A 96 2.74 1.85 -17.69
C ALA A 96 3.04 1.55 -19.17
N ASP A 97 3.76 0.48 -19.49
CA ASP A 97 3.96 0.00 -20.87
C ASP A 97 2.60 -0.35 -21.53
N HIS A 98 1.69 -1.00 -20.78
CA HIS A 98 0.40 -1.43 -21.29
C HIS A 98 -0.58 -0.28 -21.54
N TRP A 99 -0.69 0.65 -20.60
CA TRP A 99 -1.63 1.78 -20.70
C TRP A 99 -1.04 3.03 -21.31
N ASN A 100 0.30 3.12 -21.41
CA ASN A 100 1.05 4.28 -21.84
C ASN A 100 0.71 5.55 -21.04
N VAL A 101 0.84 5.45 -19.71
CA VAL A 101 0.44 6.49 -18.74
C VAL A 101 1.61 6.96 -17.90
N PRO A 102 1.60 8.22 -17.40
CA PRO A 102 2.61 8.71 -16.48
C PRO A 102 2.52 8.02 -15.11
N ILE A 103 3.66 7.89 -14.45
CA ILE A 103 3.79 7.45 -13.07
C ILE A 103 4.26 8.63 -12.24
N TYR A 104 3.60 8.94 -11.14
CA TYR A 104 4.02 9.98 -10.20
C TYR A 104 4.52 9.37 -8.89
N ILE A 105 5.66 9.85 -8.41
CA ILE A 105 6.24 9.46 -7.13
C ILE A 105 6.88 10.66 -6.46
N HIS A 106 7.05 10.62 -5.14
CA HIS A 106 7.73 11.69 -4.44
C HIS A 106 9.20 11.85 -4.90
N PRO A 107 9.72 13.09 -5.06
CA PRO A 107 11.08 13.32 -5.58
C PRO A 107 12.20 12.55 -4.87
N LYS A 108 12.06 12.32 -3.55
CA LYS A 108 13.03 11.56 -2.74
C LYS A 108 13.07 10.05 -3.03
N GLU A 109 12.09 9.52 -3.75
CA GLU A 109 12.06 8.11 -4.16
C GLU A 109 12.63 7.91 -5.59
N MET A 110 12.81 8.98 -6.36
CA MET A 110 13.16 8.91 -7.80
C MET A 110 14.41 8.09 -8.08
N GLU A 111 15.48 8.25 -7.28
CA GLU A 111 16.72 7.50 -7.48
C GLU A 111 16.53 5.98 -7.29
N TYR A 112 15.60 5.60 -6.40
CA TYR A 112 15.28 4.21 -6.10
C TYR A 112 14.39 3.54 -7.14
N VAL A 113 13.75 4.30 -8.02
CA VAL A 113 12.89 3.79 -9.10
C VAL A 113 13.43 4.11 -10.50
N THR A 114 14.69 4.57 -10.58
CA THR A 114 15.37 4.89 -11.85
C THR A 114 16.74 4.21 -11.97
N GLY A 115 17.04 3.21 -11.14
CA GLY A 115 18.30 2.49 -11.27
C GLY A 115 19.51 3.17 -10.62
N LYS A 116 19.33 4.31 -9.94
CA LYS A 116 20.45 5.13 -9.45
C LYS A 116 20.87 4.78 -8.02
N ARG A 117 19.97 4.17 -7.25
CA ARG A 117 20.20 3.80 -5.86
C ARG A 117 19.34 2.60 -5.47
N ASP A 118 19.89 1.71 -4.66
CA ASP A 118 19.15 0.57 -4.11
C ASP A 118 18.53 0.94 -2.75
N TYR A 119 17.41 0.31 -2.40
CA TYR A 119 16.94 0.34 -1.01
C TYR A 119 17.89 -0.45 -0.11
N PRO A 120 18.01 -0.08 1.18
CA PRO A 120 18.68 -0.91 2.15
C PRO A 120 18.07 -2.32 2.20
N VAL A 121 18.92 -3.32 2.43
CA VAL A 121 18.48 -4.70 2.60
C VAL A 121 17.56 -4.81 3.83
N GLY A 122 16.50 -5.61 3.69
CA GLY A 122 15.56 -5.87 4.76
C GLY A 122 16.23 -6.42 6.02
N ASP A 123 15.79 -5.93 7.17
CA ASP A 123 16.33 -6.30 8.47
C ASP A 123 15.58 -7.53 9.02
N ALA A 124 16.17 -8.72 8.84
CA ALA A 124 15.60 -9.97 9.32
C ALA A 124 15.52 -10.10 10.85
N THR A 125 16.15 -9.20 11.60
CA THR A 125 16.18 -9.24 13.07
C THR A 125 14.99 -8.54 13.73
N VAL A 126 14.23 -7.76 12.95
CA VAL A 126 13.07 -7.00 13.43
C VAL A 126 11.75 -7.59 12.94
N GLY A 127 10.74 -7.49 13.81
CA GLY A 127 9.36 -7.77 13.45
C GLY A 127 9.04 -9.19 13.03
N GLY A 128 9.60 -10.23 13.67
CA GLY A 128 9.65 -11.67 13.28
C GLY A 128 8.61 -12.36 12.36
N GLY A 129 8.64 -13.69 12.34
CA GLY A 129 7.85 -14.48 11.38
C GLY A 129 8.44 -14.55 9.98
N LEU A 130 7.70 -15.18 9.05
CA LEU A 130 8.24 -15.65 7.77
C LEU A 130 8.74 -14.52 6.86
N PHE A 131 7.99 -13.41 6.77
CA PHE A 131 8.37 -12.28 5.91
C PHE A 131 9.65 -11.61 6.39
N SER A 132 9.81 -11.41 7.70
CA SER A 132 11.03 -10.85 8.27
C SER A 132 12.24 -11.76 8.03
N ILE A 133 12.10 -13.08 8.19
CA ILE A 133 13.17 -14.05 7.87
C ILE A 133 13.57 -13.98 6.38
N LEU A 134 12.60 -13.82 5.49
CA LEU A 134 12.83 -13.76 4.05
C LEU A 134 13.23 -12.37 3.54
N SER A 135 13.07 -11.32 4.34
CA SER A 135 13.32 -9.93 3.94
C SER A 135 14.69 -9.66 3.30
N PRO A 136 15.80 -10.33 3.67
CA PRO A 136 17.09 -10.13 3.00
C PRO A 136 17.13 -10.66 1.55
N PHE A 137 16.19 -11.54 1.19
CA PHE A 137 16.07 -12.13 -0.15
C PHE A 137 15.06 -11.40 -1.04
N PHE A 138 14.32 -10.42 -0.49
CA PHE A 138 13.40 -9.64 -1.30
C PHE A 138 14.19 -8.70 -2.23
N PRO A 139 13.67 -8.45 -3.45
CA PRO A 139 14.35 -7.57 -4.40
C PRO A 139 14.59 -6.19 -3.81
N THR A 140 15.86 -5.79 -3.77
CA THR A 140 16.28 -4.41 -3.47
C THR A 140 16.64 -3.66 -4.75
N ASP A 141 16.84 -4.40 -5.85
CA ASP A 141 17.17 -3.84 -7.15
C ASP A 141 16.02 -2.97 -7.66
N PRO A 142 16.33 -1.76 -8.14
CA PRO A 142 15.35 -0.81 -8.64
C PRO A 142 14.67 -1.33 -9.90
N VAL A 143 13.36 -1.11 -10.01
CA VAL A 143 12.69 -1.14 -11.31
C VAL A 143 13.13 0.09 -12.09
N ASP A 144 13.47 -0.04 -13.37
CA ASP A 144 13.75 1.12 -14.22
C ASP A 144 12.43 1.73 -14.75
N LEU A 145 11.96 2.78 -14.08
CA LEU A 145 10.78 3.56 -14.47
C LEU A 145 11.13 4.86 -15.20
N SER A 146 12.39 5.06 -15.60
CA SER A 146 12.89 6.35 -16.12
C SER A 146 12.09 6.92 -17.29
N GLN A 147 11.45 6.06 -18.08
CA GLN A 147 10.62 6.45 -19.22
C GLN A 147 9.28 7.09 -18.82
N TYR A 148 8.70 6.70 -17.68
CA TYR A 148 7.33 7.06 -17.29
C TYR A 148 7.25 7.92 -16.04
N ILE A 149 8.35 8.04 -15.29
CA ILE A 149 8.33 8.60 -13.94
C ILE A 149 8.40 10.14 -13.94
N TYR A 150 7.53 10.76 -13.15
CA TYR A 150 7.46 12.20 -12.91
C TYR A 150 7.39 12.47 -11.40
N PRO A 151 7.94 13.61 -10.94
CA PRO A 151 7.82 14.00 -9.54
C PRO A 151 6.38 14.39 -9.21
N LEU A 152 5.89 13.97 -8.03
CA LEU A 152 4.70 14.56 -7.44
C LEU A 152 4.93 16.06 -7.14
N PRO A 153 3.92 16.92 -7.35
CA PRO A 153 3.99 18.34 -7.00
C PRO A 153 4.32 18.60 -5.52
N GLU A 154 5.17 19.59 -5.25
CA GLU A 154 5.58 19.95 -3.88
C GLU A 154 4.47 20.63 -3.07
N ASP A 155 3.48 21.22 -3.75
CA ASP A 155 2.31 21.85 -3.12
C ASP A 155 1.29 20.83 -2.57
N GLY A 156 1.54 19.55 -2.81
CA GLY A 156 0.72 18.43 -2.36
C GLY A 156 -0.46 18.11 -3.27
N SER A 157 -0.65 18.81 -4.38
CA SER A 157 -1.64 18.45 -5.39
C SER A 157 -1.28 17.12 -6.07
N ILE A 158 -2.30 16.40 -6.53
CA ILE A 158 -2.12 15.13 -7.24
C ILE A 158 -2.65 15.29 -8.67
N PRO A 159 -1.79 15.15 -9.70
CA PRO A 159 -2.24 15.20 -11.08
C PRO A 159 -3.36 14.20 -11.35
N PHE A 160 -4.41 14.65 -12.05
CA PHE A 160 -5.59 13.85 -12.43
C PHE A 160 -6.47 13.37 -11.26
N LEU A 161 -6.25 13.88 -10.04
CA LEU A 161 -6.96 13.42 -8.86
C LEU A 161 -7.39 14.60 -7.97
N GLU A 162 -8.39 15.35 -8.45
CA GLU A 162 -8.95 16.51 -7.75
C GLU A 162 -9.55 16.11 -6.39
N GLY A 163 -9.46 17.02 -5.41
CA GLY A 163 -9.95 16.79 -4.04
C GLY A 163 -9.03 15.93 -3.16
N TRP A 164 -8.03 15.27 -3.74
CA TRP A 164 -6.99 14.55 -3.02
C TRP A 164 -5.72 15.38 -2.90
N ARG A 165 -4.98 15.16 -1.80
CA ARG A 165 -3.65 15.73 -1.59
C ARG A 165 -2.66 14.71 -1.07
N THR A 166 -1.40 14.82 -1.46
CA THR A 166 -0.32 14.04 -0.85
C THR A 166 0.05 14.60 0.51
N ILE A 167 0.31 13.69 1.44
CA ILE A 167 0.90 13.96 2.75
C ILE A 167 2.27 13.29 2.76
N HIS A 168 3.35 14.07 2.73
CA HIS A 168 4.69 13.51 2.94
C HIS A 168 4.77 12.89 4.35
N THR A 169 5.12 11.61 4.39
CA THR A 169 5.11 10.73 5.56
C THR A 169 6.40 9.89 5.62
N PRO A 170 7.58 10.54 5.73
CA PRO A 170 8.86 9.84 5.74
C PRO A 170 9.01 8.93 6.97
N GLY A 171 9.86 7.93 6.87
CA GLY A 171 10.23 7.05 7.98
C GLY A 171 10.37 5.61 7.55
N HIS A 172 9.31 5.08 6.93
CA HIS A 172 9.37 3.81 6.22
C HIS A 172 10.35 3.91 5.05
N THR A 173 10.11 4.82 4.11
CA THR A 173 11.11 5.30 3.14
C THR A 173 11.32 6.82 3.26
N PRO A 174 12.39 7.39 2.66
CA PRO A 174 12.68 8.83 2.75
C PRO A 174 11.61 9.72 2.09
N GLY A 175 10.98 9.24 1.03
CA GLY A 175 9.97 9.94 0.23
C GLY A 175 8.57 9.34 0.31
N HIS A 176 8.31 8.41 1.22
CA HIS A 176 6.97 7.85 1.39
C HIS A 176 5.88 8.95 1.50
N VAL A 177 4.79 8.77 0.77
CA VAL A 177 3.60 9.63 0.82
C VAL A 177 2.34 8.83 1.12
N ALA A 178 1.44 9.43 1.89
CA ALA A 178 0.04 9.03 1.99
C ALA A 178 -0.82 9.97 1.12
N LEU A 179 -2.02 9.54 0.72
CA LEU A 179 -2.98 10.37 0.00
C LEU A 179 -4.21 10.60 0.90
N PHE A 180 -4.70 11.84 0.96
CA PHE A 180 -5.83 12.19 1.81
C PHE A 180 -6.87 13.00 1.04
N ARG A 181 -8.14 12.63 1.18
CA ARG A 181 -9.29 13.39 0.69
C ARG A 181 -10.02 14.03 1.86
N GLU A 182 -10.07 15.36 1.86
CA GLU A 182 -10.61 16.14 2.98
C GLU A 182 -12.13 15.97 3.12
N GLU A 183 -12.85 15.92 1.99
CA GLU A 183 -14.33 15.93 1.94
C GLU A 183 -14.99 14.82 2.76
N ASP A 184 -14.45 13.60 2.68
CA ASP A 184 -14.96 12.44 3.41
C ASP A 184 -13.95 11.84 4.40
N ARG A 185 -12.79 12.48 4.55
CA ARG A 185 -11.67 12.06 5.41
C ARG A 185 -11.15 10.66 5.06
N THR A 186 -11.11 10.34 3.77
CA THR A 186 -10.52 9.09 3.27
C THR A 186 -9.00 9.19 3.23
N LEU A 187 -8.33 8.20 3.80
CA LEU A 187 -6.88 8.08 3.84
C LEU A 187 -6.41 6.84 3.08
N ILE A 188 -5.48 7.02 2.16
CA ILE A 188 -4.62 5.97 1.63
C ILE A 188 -3.27 6.09 2.32
N SER A 189 -2.98 5.22 3.29
CA SER A 189 -1.83 5.40 4.17
C SER A 189 -0.51 4.91 3.59
N GLY A 190 -0.56 4.11 2.50
CA GLY A 190 0.58 3.29 2.09
C GLY A 190 1.08 2.47 3.27
N ASP A 191 2.37 2.55 3.52
CA ASP A 191 3.06 1.80 4.57
C ASP A 191 3.41 2.66 5.78
N ALA A 192 2.87 3.87 5.89
CA ALA A 192 3.04 4.69 7.10
C ALA A 192 2.46 3.98 8.36
N PHE A 193 1.37 3.25 8.16
CA PHE A 193 0.82 2.26 9.08
C PHE A 193 0.02 1.22 8.26
N ILE A 194 -0.18 0.03 8.83
CA ILE A 194 -0.87 -1.09 8.17
C ILE A 194 -1.98 -1.65 9.07
N THR A 195 -2.90 -2.44 8.52
CA THR A 195 -4.09 -2.96 9.25
C THR A 195 -4.05 -4.47 9.46
N VAL A 196 -2.88 -5.07 9.23
CA VAL A 196 -2.59 -6.48 9.51
C VAL A 196 -1.22 -6.59 10.14
N LYS A 197 -1.05 -7.53 11.07
CA LYS A 197 0.29 -7.91 11.51
C LYS A 197 0.94 -8.80 10.45
N GLN A 198 1.70 -8.21 9.53
CA GLN A 198 2.41 -8.96 8.49
C GLN A 198 3.33 -10.07 9.02
N GLU A 199 3.79 -9.91 10.26
CA GLU A 199 4.72 -10.81 10.98
C GLU A 199 4.11 -12.16 11.38
N SER A 200 2.79 -12.32 11.26
CA SER A 200 2.12 -13.58 11.59
C SER A 200 1.69 -14.26 10.29
N SER A 201 2.38 -15.33 9.94
CA SER A 201 1.99 -16.25 8.86
C SER A 201 0.57 -16.80 9.00
N MET A 202 -0.05 -16.65 10.18
CA MET A 202 -1.43 -17.04 10.49
C MET A 202 -2.40 -15.84 10.56
N ALA A 203 -1.93 -14.59 10.69
CA ALA A 203 -2.79 -13.39 10.72
C ALA A 203 -3.24 -12.95 9.32
N VAL A 204 -2.50 -13.32 8.28
CA VAL A 204 -3.01 -13.27 6.90
C VAL A 204 -4.27 -14.16 6.76
N PHE A 205 -4.38 -15.22 7.57
CA PHE A 205 -5.51 -16.15 7.59
C PHE A 205 -6.54 -15.89 8.72
N ILE A 206 -6.19 -15.12 9.77
CA ILE A 206 -7.05 -14.85 10.93
C ILE A 206 -7.27 -13.32 11.05
N GLN A 207 -8.46 -12.88 10.64
CA GLN A 207 -8.89 -11.49 10.45
C GLN A 207 -9.22 -10.73 11.74
N HIS A 208 -8.26 -10.52 12.65
CA HIS A 208 -8.42 -9.41 13.61
C HIS A 208 -7.82 -8.17 12.98
N GLN A 209 -8.68 -7.31 12.39
CA GLN A 209 -8.27 -6.01 11.87
C GLN A 209 -7.70 -5.18 13.02
N HIS A 210 -6.42 -4.84 12.91
CA HIS A 210 -5.73 -4.06 13.92
C HIS A 210 -4.72 -3.13 13.26
N VAL A 211 -4.69 -1.86 13.67
CA VAL A 211 -3.69 -0.89 13.23
C VAL A 211 -2.33 -1.24 13.82
N HIS A 212 -1.32 -1.35 12.97
CA HIS A 212 0.06 -1.58 13.32
C HIS A 212 0.94 -0.49 12.73
N GLY A 213 2.12 -0.29 13.32
CA GLY A 213 3.15 0.57 12.74
C GLY A 213 3.59 0.11 11.35
N PRO A 214 4.48 0.88 10.69
CA PRO A 214 5.00 0.52 9.37
C PRO A 214 5.70 -0.86 9.40
N PRO A 215 5.81 -1.58 8.27
CA PRO A 215 6.53 -2.85 8.21
C PRO A 215 7.96 -2.70 8.74
N ALA A 216 8.27 -3.36 9.86
CA ALA A 216 9.47 -3.08 10.62
C ALA A 216 10.76 -3.41 9.85
N TYR A 217 10.74 -4.48 9.06
CA TYR A 217 11.88 -4.99 8.29
C TYR A 217 12.37 -4.05 7.19
N PHE A 218 11.56 -3.06 6.78
CA PHE A 218 11.95 -2.01 5.84
C PHE A 218 11.83 -0.58 6.41
N THR A 219 11.57 -0.43 7.71
CA THR A 219 11.46 0.91 8.31
C THR A 219 12.83 1.42 8.75
N HIS A 220 13.29 2.47 8.06
CA HIS A 220 14.66 2.98 8.18
C HIS A 220 14.81 4.07 9.26
N ASN A 221 13.78 4.90 9.47
CA ASN A 221 13.83 6.02 10.42
C ASN A 221 12.55 6.05 11.28
N TRP A 222 12.67 5.49 12.49
CA TRP A 222 11.57 5.37 13.44
C TRP A 222 11.08 6.71 14.01
N GLU A 223 11.96 7.69 14.19
CA GLU A 223 11.55 9.01 14.68
C GLU A 223 10.72 9.75 13.62
N ALA A 224 11.13 9.66 12.35
CA ALA A 224 10.35 10.20 11.23
C ALA A 224 9.03 9.44 11.07
N ALA A 225 9.03 8.11 11.18
CA ALA A 225 7.83 7.30 11.11
C ALA A 225 6.83 7.66 12.22
N GLU A 226 7.29 7.87 13.46
CA GLU A 226 6.45 8.34 14.58
C GLU A 226 5.77 9.68 14.26
N LYS A 227 6.55 10.66 13.76
CA LYS A 227 6.03 11.97 13.36
C LYS A 227 5.00 11.84 12.23
N SER A 228 5.25 10.95 11.28
CA SER A 228 4.35 10.67 10.17
C SER A 228 3.03 10.05 10.64
N VAL A 229 3.05 9.05 11.52
CA VAL A 229 1.82 8.45 12.08
C VAL A 229 1.04 9.47 12.89
N LYS A 230 1.71 10.26 13.75
CA LYS A 230 1.05 11.35 14.51
C LYS A 230 0.39 12.37 13.59
N LYS A 231 1.05 12.72 12.49
CA LYS A 231 0.49 13.63 11.47
C LYS A 231 -0.75 13.05 10.80
N LEU A 232 -0.76 11.74 10.50
CA LEU A 232 -1.92 11.06 9.91
C LEU A 232 -3.07 10.91 10.91
N ALA A 233 -2.80 10.56 12.17
CA ALA A 233 -3.81 10.49 13.23
C ALA A 233 -4.51 11.84 13.44
N ALA A 234 -3.76 12.95 13.41
CA ALA A 234 -4.32 14.30 13.51
C ALA A 234 -5.28 14.67 12.36
N LEU A 235 -5.24 13.97 11.22
CA LEU A 235 -6.22 14.11 10.15
C LEU A 235 -7.57 13.44 10.45
N GLN A 236 -7.65 12.67 11.56
CA GLN A 236 -8.79 11.86 12.02
C GLN A 236 -9.55 11.20 10.86
N PRO A 237 -8.89 10.30 10.11
CA PRO A 237 -9.50 9.64 8.97
C PRO A 237 -10.75 8.86 9.39
N ARG A 238 -11.79 8.89 8.56
CA ARG A 238 -13.00 8.07 8.75
C ARG A 238 -12.88 6.71 8.10
N VAL A 239 -12.09 6.64 7.03
CA VAL A 239 -11.78 5.44 6.26
C VAL A 239 -10.28 5.44 6.01
N ALA A 240 -9.64 4.29 6.20
CA ALA A 240 -8.24 4.08 5.86
C ALA A 240 -8.08 2.82 5.01
N ILE A 241 -7.50 2.98 3.84
CA ILE A 241 -7.01 1.90 2.99
C ILE A 241 -5.49 1.93 3.08
N THR A 242 -4.91 0.84 3.57
CA THR A 242 -3.46 0.75 3.82
C THR A 242 -2.78 -0.05 2.72
N GLY A 243 -1.44 0.05 2.65
CA GLY A 243 -0.65 -0.79 1.77
C GLY A 243 -0.87 -2.27 2.04
N HIS A 244 -1.15 -2.65 3.30
CA HIS A 244 -1.30 -4.04 3.70
C HIS A 244 -2.41 -4.25 4.74
N GLY A 245 -3.24 -5.27 4.50
CA GLY A 245 -4.36 -5.63 5.35
C GLY A 245 -5.70 -5.26 4.73
N LEU A 246 -6.76 -5.31 5.52
CA LEU A 246 -8.10 -4.91 5.08
C LEU A 246 -8.32 -3.42 5.38
N PRO A 247 -9.06 -2.68 4.54
CA PRO A 247 -9.50 -1.33 4.88
C PRO A 247 -10.21 -1.29 6.23
N MET A 248 -10.03 -0.20 6.98
CA MET A 248 -10.69 0.02 8.26
C MET A 248 -11.48 1.33 8.22
N GLU A 249 -12.54 1.41 9.03
CA GLU A 249 -13.40 2.58 9.10
C GLU A 249 -13.99 2.77 10.51
N GLY A 250 -14.57 3.95 10.73
CA GLY A 250 -15.33 4.27 11.94
C GLY A 250 -14.48 4.37 13.21
N GLU A 251 -15.13 4.15 14.36
CA GLU A 251 -14.52 4.32 15.68
C GLU A 251 -13.32 3.39 15.90
N LEU A 252 -13.38 2.16 15.38
CA LEU A 252 -12.28 1.20 15.52
C LEU A 252 -10.98 1.70 14.87
N LEU A 253 -11.08 2.33 13.69
CA LEU A 253 -9.92 2.95 13.04
C LEU A 253 -9.40 4.12 13.88
N ALA A 254 -10.29 5.02 14.30
CA ALA A 254 -9.92 6.21 15.05
C ALA A 254 -9.19 5.85 16.34
N ASP A 255 -9.80 4.99 17.16
CA ASP A 255 -9.26 4.58 18.46
C ASP A 255 -7.89 3.90 18.31
N GLN A 256 -7.74 2.99 17.36
CA GLN A 256 -6.48 2.26 17.20
C GLN A 256 -5.38 3.10 16.56
N LEU A 257 -5.71 4.02 15.65
CA LEU A 257 -4.73 4.94 15.07
C LEU A 257 -4.25 5.97 16.10
N ASP A 258 -5.16 6.52 16.91
CA ASP A 258 -4.80 7.41 18.02
C ASP A 258 -3.95 6.67 19.05
N HIS A 259 -4.34 5.46 19.43
CA HIS A 259 -3.54 4.62 20.33
C HIS A 259 -2.14 4.31 19.77
N LEU A 260 -2.02 4.02 18.46
CA LEU A 260 -0.72 3.86 17.80
C LEU A 260 0.09 5.16 17.85
N ALA A 261 -0.52 6.31 17.55
CA ALA A 261 0.15 7.60 17.54
C ALA A 261 0.65 8.00 18.93
N GLU A 262 -0.11 7.75 19.98
CA GLU A 262 0.24 8.04 21.37
C GLU A 262 1.35 7.11 21.88
N ASN A 263 1.32 5.83 21.49
CA ASN A 263 2.17 4.77 22.04
C ASN A 263 3.18 4.21 21.01
N PHE A 264 3.51 4.96 19.96
CA PHE A 264 4.27 4.48 18.80
C PHE A 264 5.58 3.78 19.15
N LYS A 265 6.35 4.34 20.09
CA LYS A 265 7.64 3.77 20.51
C LYS A 265 7.52 2.39 21.16
N GLU A 266 6.42 2.14 21.85
CA GLU A 266 6.17 0.86 22.49
C GLU A 266 5.62 -0.17 21.48
N LEU A 267 4.73 0.28 20.59
CA LEU A 267 3.96 -0.61 19.72
C LEU A 267 4.64 -0.92 18.38
N ALA A 268 5.43 0.02 17.83
CA ALA A 268 6.00 -0.09 16.49
C ALA A 268 7.53 -0.28 16.49
N VAL A 269 8.26 0.36 17.42
CA VAL A 269 9.73 0.30 17.41
C VAL A 269 10.22 -1.05 17.97
N PRO A 270 11.07 -1.79 17.24
CA PRO A 270 11.62 -3.05 17.72
C PRO A 270 12.36 -2.90 19.05
N LYS A 271 12.08 -3.80 20.01
CA LYS A 271 12.56 -3.70 21.42
C LYS A 271 14.08 -3.54 21.57
N HIS A 272 14.88 -4.08 20.65
CA HIS A 272 16.34 -3.96 20.68
C HIS A 272 16.86 -2.65 20.04
N LYS A 273 16.04 -1.95 19.25
CA LYS A 273 16.32 -0.59 18.75
C LYS A 273 15.90 0.51 19.73
N ASN A 274 15.06 0.20 20.73
CA ASN A 274 14.70 1.09 21.85
C ASN A 274 15.85 1.41 22.84
N LYS A 275 17.08 0.94 22.57
CA LYS A 275 18.26 1.11 23.46
C LYS A 275 19.40 1.97 22.89
N LEU A 276 19.18 2.69 21.79
CA LEU A 276 20.16 3.66 21.29
C LEU A 276 19.74 5.06 21.72
N HIS A 277 20.22 5.45 22.91
CA HIS A 277 20.36 6.84 23.33
C HIS A 277 21.63 7.43 22.71
#